data_AF-A0A1B0ARR1-F1
#
_entry.id   AF-A0A1B0ARR1-F1
#
_cell.length_a   1.000
_cell.length_b   1.000
_cell.length_c   1.000
_cell.angle_alpha   90.00
_cell.angle_beta   90.00
_cell.angle_gamma   90.00
#
_symmetry.space_group_name_H-M   'P 1'
#
loop_
_entity.id
_entity.type
_entity.pdbx_description
1 polymer ?
#
loop_
_entity_poly.entity_id
_entity_poly.type
_entity_poly.pdbx_seq_one_letter_code
_entity_poly.pdbx_strand_id
1 'polypeptide(L)'
;MIKFLKTKEGTAMVQMGDSVAVERCVQHLNNIPIGTNGKIQIAFSKQNFLSEVINPFLLPDHTPSFKEYTGSKNNRFLSPAQASKNRIQPPSKILHFFNTPPGLTEDQLIGIFNIKEVPATSVRLFPLKTERSSSGLIEFPNIAQAVLAIMKCNHLPIEGKGTKFPFIMKLCFSSSKCMNGAWNNATNEGMIEKENDADIKGDVYN
;
A
#
# COMPACT_ATOMS: atom_id res chain seq x y z
N MET A 1 -14.20 -5.30 -9.81
CA MET A 1 -15.06 -6.29 -9.13
C MET A 1 -14.21 -7.48 -8.70
N ILE A 2 -14.58 -8.19 -7.63
CA ILE A 2 -13.89 -9.42 -7.17
C ILE A 2 -14.93 -10.53 -6.98
N LYS A 3 -14.64 -11.73 -7.47
CA LYS A 3 -15.51 -12.92 -7.38
C LYS A 3 -14.71 -14.17 -7.01
N PHE A 4 -14.96 -14.76 -5.87
CA PHE A 4 -14.40 -16.07 -5.49
C PHE A 4 -15.14 -17.22 -6.16
N LEU A 5 -14.41 -18.29 -6.51
CA LEU A 5 -14.96 -19.43 -7.23
C LEU A 5 -15.39 -20.53 -6.25
N LYS A 6 -16.68 -20.86 -6.21
CA LYS A 6 -17.21 -21.94 -5.37
C LYS A 6 -16.63 -23.31 -5.72
N THR A 7 -16.35 -23.54 -7.01
CA THR A 7 -15.85 -24.83 -7.53
C THR A 7 -14.34 -24.99 -7.40
N LYS A 8 -13.61 -23.92 -7.08
CA LYS A 8 -12.16 -23.93 -6.97
C LYS A 8 -11.72 -23.04 -5.80
N GLU A 9 -11.60 -23.68 -4.64
CA GLU A 9 -11.15 -23.03 -3.42
C GLU A 9 -9.78 -22.34 -3.62
N GLY A 10 -9.57 -21.22 -2.92
CA GLY A 10 -8.35 -20.41 -3.06
C GLY A 10 -8.23 -19.64 -4.38
N THR A 11 -9.26 -19.66 -5.25
CA THR A 11 -9.26 -18.93 -6.52
C THR A 11 -10.32 -17.83 -6.55
N ALA A 12 -9.93 -16.66 -7.03
CA ALA A 12 -10.82 -15.55 -7.33
C ALA A 12 -10.54 -14.98 -8.72
N MET A 13 -11.57 -14.39 -9.32
CA MET A 13 -11.44 -13.54 -10.50
C MET A 13 -11.54 -12.08 -10.08
N VAL A 14 -10.71 -11.24 -10.70
CA VAL A 14 -10.68 -9.80 -10.44
C VAL A 14 -10.81 -9.08 -11.77
N GLN A 15 -11.82 -8.22 -11.88
CA GLN A 15 -11.95 -7.29 -13.01
C GLN A 15 -11.28 -5.97 -12.66
N MET A 16 -10.29 -5.61 -13.47
CA MET A 16 -9.53 -4.36 -13.39
C MET A 16 -10.18 -3.28 -14.25
N GLY A 17 -9.69 -2.03 -14.14
CA GLY A 17 -10.23 -0.89 -14.88
C GLY A 17 -9.90 -0.90 -16.38
N ASP A 18 -8.74 -1.45 -16.76
CA ASP A 18 -8.28 -1.57 -18.14
C ASP A 18 -7.34 -2.77 -18.31
N SER A 19 -7.02 -3.12 -19.56
CA SER A 19 -6.09 -4.21 -19.89
C SER A 19 -4.67 -3.95 -19.39
N VAL A 20 -4.23 -2.69 -19.42
CA VAL A 20 -2.88 -2.30 -18.96
C VAL A 20 -2.71 -2.60 -17.46
N ALA A 21 -3.75 -2.41 -16.65
CA ALA A 21 -3.75 -2.78 -15.23
C ALA A 21 -3.67 -4.30 -15.05
N VAL A 22 -4.34 -5.08 -15.91
CA VAL A 22 -4.23 -6.55 -15.88
C VAL A 22 -2.80 -6.98 -16.19
N GLU A 23 -2.19 -6.44 -17.25
CA GLU A 23 -0.80 -6.74 -17.64
C GLU A 23 0.18 -6.47 -16.50
N ARG A 24 0.06 -5.31 -15.85
CA ARG A 24 0.91 -4.96 -14.70
C ARG A 24 0.72 -5.89 -13.52
N CYS A 25 -0.51 -6.30 -13.22
CA CYS A 25 -0.76 -7.27 -12.16
C CYS A 25 -0.11 -8.63 -12.48
N VAL A 26 -0.26 -9.13 -13.72
CA VAL A 26 0.38 -10.38 -14.15
C VAL A 26 1.90 -10.28 -14.09
N GLN A 27 2.47 -9.17 -14.58
CA GLN A 27 3.91 -8.96 -14.64
C GLN A 27 4.56 -8.89 -13.25
N HIS A 28 3.92 -8.21 -12.29
CA HIS A 28 4.56 -7.89 -11.00
C HIS A 28 4.11 -8.77 -9.83
N LEU A 29 2.94 -9.42 -9.90
CA LEU A 29 2.37 -10.15 -8.76
C LEU A 29 2.26 -11.67 -8.99
N ASN A 30 2.49 -12.15 -10.21
CA ASN A 30 2.48 -13.59 -10.46
C ASN A 30 3.65 -14.29 -9.74
N ASN A 31 3.36 -15.39 -9.05
CA ASN A 31 4.27 -16.15 -8.18
C ASN A 31 4.87 -15.35 -7.01
N ILE A 32 4.25 -14.25 -6.60
CA ILE A 32 4.73 -13.49 -5.44
C ILE A 32 4.48 -14.28 -4.14
N PRO A 33 5.48 -14.46 -3.26
CA PRO A 33 5.28 -15.17 -2.01
C PRO A 33 4.45 -14.33 -1.02
N ILE A 34 3.72 -15.00 -0.13
CA ILE A 34 2.94 -14.36 0.94
C ILE A 34 3.29 -15.00 2.28
N GLY A 35 3.59 -14.18 3.28
CA GLY A 35 3.74 -14.65 4.67
C GLY A 35 4.81 -15.73 4.84
N THR A 36 4.47 -16.79 5.58
CA THR A 36 5.32 -17.98 5.76
C THR A 36 5.08 -19.03 4.67
N ASN A 37 3.82 -19.24 4.29
CA ASN A 37 3.41 -20.26 3.33
C ASN A 37 2.52 -19.66 2.25
N GLY A 38 2.80 -20.00 0.98
CA GLY A 38 1.96 -19.71 -0.16
C GLY A 38 2.52 -18.65 -1.11
N LYS A 39 1.93 -18.61 -2.30
CA LYS A 39 2.23 -17.63 -3.34
C LYS A 39 0.95 -17.28 -4.11
N ILE A 40 0.84 -16.04 -4.57
CA ILE A 40 -0.24 -15.65 -5.48
C ILE A 40 0.14 -16.14 -6.87
N GLN A 41 -0.80 -16.79 -7.55
CA GLN A 41 -0.68 -17.09 -8.98
C GLN A 41 -1.70 -16.25 -9.73
N ILE A 42 -1.22 -15.51 -10.73
CA ILE A 42 -2.07 -14.63 -11.54
C ILE A 42 -1.90 -15.02 -13.00
N ALA A 43 -3.04 -15.18 -13.67
CA ALA A 43 -3.12 -15.45 -15.10
C ALA A 43 -4.30 -14.70 -15.70
N PHE A 44 -4.26 -14.50 -17.02
CA PHE A 44 -5.39 -13.94 -17.76
C PHE A 44 -6.61 -14.86 -17.66
N SER A 45 -7.78 -14.26 -17.41
CA SER A 45 -9.05 -14.97 -17.47
C SER A 45 -9.47 -15.14 -18.93
N LYS A 46 -10.20 -16.23 -19.21
CA LYS A 46 -10.92 -16.40 -20.50
C LYS A 46 -12.19 -15.54 -20.58
N GLN A 47 -12.64 -14.98 -19.46
CA GLN A 47 -13.82 -14.11 -19.39
C GLN A 47 -13.39 -12.65 -19.56
N ASN A 48 -14.02 -11.96 -20.51
CA ASN A 48 -13.76 -10.53 -20.75
C ASN A 48 -14.27 -9.65 -19.61
N PHE A 49 -15.40 -10.02 -19.01
CA PHE A 49 -16.04 -9.29 -17.92
C PHE A 49 -16.58 -10.25 -16.87
N LEU A 50 -16.63 -9.77 -15.63
CA LEU A 50 -17.33 -10.46 -14.55
C LEU A 50 -18.80 -10.07 -14.57
N SER A 51 -19.66 -11.08 -14.67
CA SER A 51 -21.07 -10.92 -14.40
C SER A 51 -21.30 -10.67 -12.91
N GLU A 52 -22.26 -9.80 -12.61
CA GLU A 52 -22.78 -9.64 -11.25
C GLU A 52 -23.25 -10.98 -10.68
N VAL A 53 -23.09 -11.14 -9.37
CA VAL A 53 -23.53 -12.33 -8.65
C VAL A 53 -24.68 -11.92 -7.75
N ILE A 54 -25.90 -12.29 -8.15
CA ILE A 54 -27.13 -11.96 -7.42
C ILE A 54 -27.10 -12.55 -5.99
N ASN A 55 -26.64 -13.80 -5.86
CA ASN A 55 -26.58 -14.51 -4.59
C ASN A 55 -25.14 -14.98 -4.31
N PRO A 56 -24.26 -14.12 -3.77
CA PRO A 56 -22.93 -14.53 -3.35
C PRO A 56 -22.99 -15.50 -2.18
N PHE A 57 -22.15 -16.53 -2.20
CA PHE A 57 -21.98 -17.41 -1.06
C PHE A 57 -21.08 -16.75 0.00
N LEU A 58 -21.14 -17.24 1.24
CA LEU A 58 -20.31 -16.72 2.33
C LEU A 58 -18.92 -17.36 2.32
N LEU A 59 -17.89 -16.54 2.50
CA LEU A 59 -16.53 -16.97 2.79
C LEU A 59 -16.40 -17.41 4.26
N PRO A 60 -15.30 -18.04 4.68
CA PRO A 60 -15.11 -18.51 6.06
C PRO A 60 -15.21 -17.41 7.13
N ASP A 61 -14.94 -16.16 6.77
CA ASP A 61 -15.08 -14.98 7.63
C ASP A 61 -16.49 -14.34 7.56
N HIS A 62 -17.45 -15.05 6.97
CA HIS A 62 -18.83 -14.61 6.72
C HIS A 62 -18.98 -13.41 5.77
N THR A 63 -17.92 -13.00 5.07
CA THR A 63 -18.03 -11.96 4.03
C THR A 63 -18.55 -12.54 2.71
N PRO A 64 -19.19 -11.73 1.84
CA PRO A 64 -19.71 -12.22 0.57
C PRO A 64 -18.58 -12.55 -0.42
N SER A 65 -18.75 -13.64 -1.17
CA SER A 65 -17.80 -14.10 -2.20
C SER A 65 -17.76 -13.22 -3.45
N PHE A 66 -18.66 -12.26 -3.59
CA PHE A 66 -18.63 -11.24 -4.64
C PHE A 66 -18.69 -9.85 -4.02
N LYS A 67 -17.86 -8.94 -4.53
CA LYS A 67 -17.90 -7.54 -4.12
C LYS A 67 -17.52 -6.60 -5.27
N GLU A 68 -18.31 -5.55 -5.42
CA GLU A 68 -18.03 -4.47 -6.35
C GLU A 68 -17.19 -3.38 -5.67
N TYR A 69 -16.19 -2.87 -6.40
CA TYR A 69 -15.28 -1.83 -5.94
C TYR A 69 -15.18 -0.65 -6.91
N THR A 70 -16.02 -0.59 -7.95
CA THR A 70 -15.97 0.44 -9.00
C THR A 70 -16.06 1.85 -8.42
N GLY A 71 -16.99 2.09 -7.48
CA GLY A 71 -17.17 3.36 -6.79
C GLY A 71 -16.30 3.58 -5.54
N SER A 72 -15.30 2.71 -5.28
CA SER A 72 -14.47 2.82 -4.08
C SER A 72 -13.60 4.08 -4.12
N LYS A 73 -13.67 4.91 -3.07
CA LYS A 73 -12.79 6.09 -2.87
C LYS A 73 -11.31 5.72 -2.72
N ASN A 74 -11.01 4.43 -2.50
CA ASN A 74 -9.65 3.92 -2.36
C ASN A 74 -9.01 3.52 -3.68
N ASN A 75 -9.74 3.54 -4.80
CA ASN A 75 -9.14 3.31 -6.11
C ASN A 75 -8.16 4.43 -6.47
N ARG A 76 -6.97 4.05 -6.93
CA ARG A 76 -5.87 4.99 -7.21
C ARG A 76 -5.72 5.34 -8.70
N PHE A 77 -6.47 4.67 -9.57
CA PHE A 77 -6.33 4.74 -11.03
C PHE A 77 -7.64 5.08 -11.75
N LEU A 78 -8.61 5.72 -11.09
CA LEU A 78 -9.90 6.06 -11.71
C LEU A 78 -9.82 7.18 -12.74
N SER A 79 -8.80 8.03 -12.66
CA SER A 79 -8.57 9.14 -13.60
C SER A 79 -7.10 9.24 -13.95
N PRO A 80 -6.74 9.79 -15.12
CA PRO A 80 -5.34 10.01 -15.50
C PRO A 80 -4.55 10.83 -14.47
N ALA A 81 -5.18 11.84 -13.87
CA ALA A 81 -4.57 12.69 -12.84
C ALA A 81 -4.31 11.96 -11.51
N GLN A 82 -5.12 10.96 -11.17
CA GLN A 82 -4.85 10.10 -10.01
C GLN A 82 -3.80 9.04 -10.38
N ALA A 83 -3.93 8.41 -11.55
CA ALA A 83 -3.02 7.38 -12.03
C ALA A 83 -1.57 7.89 -12.12
N SER A 84 -1.35 9.11 -12.61
CA SER A 84 -0.01 9.72 -12.74
C SER A 84 0.74 9.89 -11.42
N LYS A 85 0.02 9.91 -10.28
CA LYS A 85 0.61 10.00 -8.93
C LYS A 85 1.07 8.64 -8.39
N ASN A 86 0.73 7.54 -9.05
CA ASN A 86 1.04 6.19 -8.60
C ASN A 86 2.20 5.62 -9.41
N ARG A 87 3.38 5.57 -8.80
CA ARG A 87 4.53 4.87 -9.36
C ARG A 87 4.35 3.37 -9.19
N ILE A 88 4.58 2.64 -10.27
CA ILE A 88 4.40 1.19 -10.33
C ILE A 88 5.75 0.58 -9.97
N GLN A 89 5.84 0.12 -8.73
CA GLN A 89 7.06 -0.45 -8.18
C GLN A 89 6.92 -1.96 -8.07
N PRO A 90 7.95 -2.73 -8.44
CA PRO A 90 7.96 -4.15 -8.19
C PRO A 90 7.89 -4.42 -6.67
N PRO A 91 7.45 -5.62 -6.26
CA PRO A 91 7.46 -6.00 -4.86
C PRO A 91 8.82 -5.84 -4.20
N SER A 92 8.83 -5.25 -3.02
CA SER A 92 10.03 -5.08 -2.20
C SER A 92 9.69 -5.30 -0.73
N LYS A 93 10.73 -5.49 0.10
CA LYS A 93 10.55 -5.62 1.55
C LYS A 93 10.26 -4.29 2.25
N ILE A 94 10.29 -3.17 1.53
CA ILE A 94 10.08 -1.82 2.08
C ILE A 94 8.81 -1.24 1.50
N LEU A 95 7.89 -0.81 2.36
CA LEU A 95 6.68 -0.14 1.96
C LEU A 95 6.80 1.35 2.27
N HIS A 96 6.23 2.17 1.40
CA HIS A 96 5.89 3.55 1.70
C HIS A 96 4.47 3.59 2.25
N PHE A 97 4.31 4.16 3.45
CA PHE A 97 3.01 4.43 4.06
C PHE A 97 2.70 5.93 3.99
N PHE A 98 1.44 6.26 3.82
CA PHE A 98 0.96 7.65 3.80
C PHE A 98 -0.48 7.75 4.28
N ASN A 99 -0.91 8.97 4.57
CA ASN A 99 -2.22 9.28 5.13
C ASN A 99 -2.44 8.68 6.52
N THR A 100 -1.43 8.78 7.39
CA THR A 100 -1.50 8.45 8.83
C THR A 100 -1.67 9.73 9.67
N PRO A 101 -2.15 9.66 10.93
CA PRO A 101 -2.35 10.86 11.75
C PRO A 101 -1.05 11.67 11.95
N PRO A 102 -1.12 13.02 12.01
CA PRO A 102 0.01 13.82 12.44
C PRO A 102 0.36 13.48 13.90
N GLY A 103 1.65 13.29 14.19
CA GLY A 103 2.12 12.90 15.53
C GLY A 103 2.03 11.41 15.86
N LEU A 104 1.66 10.54 14.90
CA LEU A 104 1.82 9.09 15.05
C LEU A 104 3.31 8.76 15.17
N THR A 105 3.71 8.04 16.22
CA THR A 105 5.12 7.67 16.45
C THR A 105 5.47 6.34 15.76
N GLU A 106 6.78 6.09 15.60
CA GLU A 106 7.29 4.85 15.04
C GLU A 106 6.86 3.63 15.87
N ASP A 107 6.96 3.71 17.20
CA ASP A 107 6.52 2.65 18.11
C ASP A 107 5.02 2.34 18.01
N GLN A 108 4.19 3.37 17.86
CA GLN A 108 2.75 3.19 17.65
C GLN A 108 2.48 2.47 16.33
N LEU A 109 3.20 2.83 15.26
CA LEU A 109 3.07 2.17 13.97
C LEU A 109 3.54 0.72 14.06
N ILE A 110 4.69 0.44 14.68
CA ILE A 110 5.18 -0.92 14.94
C ILE A 110 4.13 -1.73 15.72
N GLY A 111 3.55 -1.14 16.77
CA GLY A 111 2.48 -1.77 17.55
C GLY A 111 1.26 -2.15 16.72
N ILE A 112 0.82 -1.29 15.80
CA ILE A 112 -0.28 -1.58 14.87
C ILE A 112 0.04 -2.81 14.01
N PHE A 113 1.24 -2.87 13.42
CA PHE A 113 1.66 -3.99 12.57
C PHE A 113 1.85 -5.29 13.37
N ASN A 114 2.29 -5.20 14.63
CA ASN A 114 2.37 -6.34 15.55
C ASN A 114 0.98 -6.91 15.89
N ILE A 115 -0.01 -6.06 16.17
CA ILE A 115 -1.41 -6.49 16.42
C ILE A 115 -2.00 -7.18 15.20
N LYS A 116 -1.56 -6.81 13.98
CA LYS A 116 -1.97 -7.47 12.74
C LYS A 116 -1.14 -8.71 12.40
N GLU A 117 -0.23 -9.13 13.29
CA GLU A 117 0.65 -10.28 13.13
C GLU A 117 1.53 -10.19 11.88
N VAL A 118 2.00 -8.98 11.56
CA VAL A 118 2.92 -8.69 10.46
C VAL A 118 4.01 -7.76 10.98
N PRO A 119 4.88 -8.23 11.89
CA PRO A 119 5.86 -7.37 12.56
C PRO A 119 6.83 -6.73 11.57
N ALA A 120 6.98 -5.41 11.69
CA ALA A 120 7.97 -4.67 10.93
C ALA A 120 9.35 -4.74 11.59
N THR A 121 10.39 -4.67 10.78
CA THR A 121 11.79 -4.64 11.23
C THR A 121 12.23 -3.23 11.59
N SER A 122 11.80 -2.23 10.82
CA SER A 122 12.09 -0.83 11.10
C SER A 122 11.03 0.09 10.49
N VAL A 123 10.86 1.27 11.10
CA VAL A 123 10.04 2.37 10.59
C VAL A 123 10.94 3.59 10.48
N ARG A 124 10.67 4.44 9.48
CA ARG A 124 11.31 5.76 9.37
C ARG A 124 10.28 6.78 8.90
N LEU A 125 9.93 7.72 9.77
CA LEU A 125 8.99 8.81 9.44
C LEU A 125 9.66 9.84 8.53
N PHE A 126 8.93 10.33 7.53
CA PHE A 126 9.34 11.52 6.77
C PHE A 126 9.03 12.79 7.56
N PRO A 127 9.81 13.88 7.36
CA PRO A 127 9.45 15.20 7.84
C PRO A 127 8.02 15.57 7.45
N LEU A 128 7.29 16.22 8.36
CA LEU A 128 5.92 16.65 8.10
C LEU A 128 5.91 17.74 7.04
N LYS A 129 5.40 17.40 5.86
CA LYS A 129 5.15 18.38 4.79
C LYS A 129 3.90 19.21 4.99
N THR A 130 2.94 18.63 5.69
CA THR A 130 1.66 19.26 5.99
C THR A 130 1.24 18.84 7.38
N GLU A 131 0.52 19.70 8.08
CA GLU A 131 -0.11 19.35 9.35
C GLU A 131 -1.28 18.36 9.20
N ARG A 132 -1.66 18.02 7.96
CA ARG A 132 -2.83 17.17 7.68
C ARG A 132 -2.56 15.70 7.93
N SER A 133 -1.41 15.17 7.53
CA SER A 133 -1.10 13.74 7.65
C SER A 133 0.40 13.46 7.59
N SER A 134 0.81 12.36 8.20
CA SER A 134 2.18 11.83 8.13
C SER A 134 2.35 10.76 7.04
N SER A 135 3.61 10.50 6.70
CA SER A 135 4.05 9.46 5.76
C SER A 135 5.46 9.00 6.13
N GLY A 136 5.90 7.87 5.58
CA GLY A 136 7.24 7.35 5.82
C GLY A 136 7.46 5.98 5.22
N LEU A 137 8.52 5.33 5.66
CA LEU A 137 8.93 4.01 5.21
C LEU A 137 8.81 2.99 6.33
N ILE A 138 8.46 1.77 5.95
CA ILE A 138 8.41 0.63 6.86
C ILE A 138 9.04 -0.58 6.18
N GLU A 139 10.00 -1.22 6.84
CA GLU A 139 10.73 -2.37 6.33
C GLU A 139 10.28 -3.65 7.04
N PHE A 140 10.18 -4.73 6.27
CA PHE A 140 9.84 -6.07 6.73
C PHE A 140 11.02 -7.03 6.53
N PRO A 141 11.03 -8.20 7.20
CA PRO A 141 12.12 -9.16 7.08
C PRO A 141 12.37 -9.64 5.65
N ASN A 142 11.32 -9.74 4.84
CA ASN A 142 11.39 -10.18 3.45
C ASN A 142 10.16 -9.70 2.65
N ILE A 143 10.19 -9.93 1.33
CA ILE A 143 9.10 -9.54 0.41
C ILE A 143 7.78 -10.22 0.80
N ALA A 144 7.80 -11.49 1.21
CA ALA A 144 6.58 -12.22 1.56
C ALA A 144 5.83 -11.59 2.74
N GLN A 145 6.57 -11.11 3.75
CA GLN A 145 6.01 -10.38 4.88
C GLN A 145 5.50 -8.99 4.49
N ALA A 146 6.22 -8.26 3.63
CA ALA A 146 5.74 -6.98 3.13
C ALA A 146 4.44 -7.11 2.30
N VAL A 147 4.31 -8.17 1.50
CA VAL A 147 3.09 -8.49 0.76
C VAL A 147 1.94 -8.80 1.72
N LEU A 148 2.17 -9.65 2.72
CA LEU A 148 1.17 -9.95 3.74
C LEU A 148 0.74 -8.70 4.52
N ALA A 149 1.69 -7.80 4.81
CA ALA A 149 1.42 -6.53 5.46
C ALA A 149 0.54 -5.60 4.61
N ILE A 150 0.74 -5.51 3.29
CA ILE A 150 -0.18 -4.80 2.40
C ILE A 150 -1.58 -5.43 2.46
N MET A 151 -1.68 -6.75 2.39
CA MET A 151 -2.96 -7.46 2.39
C MET A 151 -3.75 -7.23 3.70
N LYS A 152 -3.07 -7.20 4.84
CA LYS A 152 -3.71 -7.04 6.17
C LYS A 152 -3.94 -5.58 6.57
N CYS A 153 -3.05 -4.66 6.17
CA CYS A 153 -2.99 -3.32 6.76
C CYS A 153 -3.30 -2.18 5.78
N ASN A 154 -3.34 -2.41 4.46
CA ASN A 154 -3.69 -1.35 3.52
C ASN A 154 -5.15 -0.92 3.71
N HIS A 155 -5.38 0.39 3.80
CA HIS A 155 -6.66 1.01 4.15
C HIS A 155 -7.14 0.77 5.58
N LEU A 156 -6.25 0.37 6.49
CA LEU A 156 -6.58 0.31 7.92
C LEU A 156 -6.91 1.73 8.44
N PRO A 157 -8.06 1.93 9.11
CA PRO A 157 -8.37 3.19 9.77
C PRO A 157 -7.48 3.36 11.01
N ILE A 158 -6.89 4.54 11.17
CA ILE A 158 -6.11 4.94 12.34
C ILE A 158 -6.73 6.21 12.92
N GLU A 159 -7.09 6.16 14.19
CA GLU A 159 -7.69 7.30 14.89
C GLU A 159 -6.66 8.43 15.07
N GLY A 160 -7.09 9.65 14.78
CA GLY A 160 -6.31 10.86 15.02
C GLY A 160 -6.88 11.66 16.19
N LYS A 161 -6.01 12.28 16.99
CA LYS A 161 -6.45 13.18 18.06
C LYS A 161 -7.14 14.40 17.44
N GLY A 162 -8.35 14.71 17.90
CA GLY A 162 -9.11 15.88 17.46
C GLY A 162 -9.71 15.78 16.06
N THR A 163 -9.68 14.62 15.40
CA THR A 163 -10.29 14.42 14.08
C THR A 163 -11.61 13.67 14.18
N LYS A 164 -12.63 14.13 13.43
CA LYS A 164 -13.96 13.49 13.38
C LYS A 164 -13.97 12.13 12.66
N PHE A 165 -13.04 11.92 11.75
CA PHE A 165 -12.96 10.73 10.92
C PHE A 165 -11.56 10.12 10.99
N PRO A 166 -11.44 8.79 10.93
CA PRO A 166 -10.13 8.13 10.98
C PRO A 166 -9.32 8.38 9.71
N PHE A 167 -8.01 8.29 9.87
CA PHE A 167 -7.05 8.30 8.78
C PHE A 167 -6.98 6.93 8.12
N ILE A 168 -7.30 6.86 6.84
CA ILE A 168 -7.20 5.61 6.07
C ILE A 168 -5.77 5.43 5.58
N MET A 169 -4.96 4.66 6.30
CA MET A 169 -3.55 4.42 5.95
C MET A 169 -3.45 3.78 4.56
N LYS A 170 -2.52 4.25 3.75
CA LYS A 170 -2.27 3.73 2.40
C LYS A 170 -0.85 3.20 2.30
N LEU A 171 -0.71 2.00 1.75
CA LEU A 171 0.58 1.34 1.53
C LEU A 171 0.87 1.18 0.04
N CYS A 172 2.14 1.26 -0.34
CA CYS A 172 2.66 0.84 -1.65
C CYS A 172 4.12 0.38 -1.52
N PHE A 173 4.63 -0.41 -2.47
CA PHE A 173 6.04 -0.79 -2.48
C PHE A 173 6.94 0.42 -2.73
N SER A 174 8.07 0.45 -2.03
CA SER A 174 9.20 1.33 -2.33
C SER A 174 10.08 0.70 -3.41
N SER A 175 10.70 1.52 -4.28
CA SER A 175 11.63 1.10 -5.33
C SER A 175 12.96 0.55 -4.79
N SER A 176 13.25 0.81 -3.51
CA SER A 176 14.56 0.58 -2.93
C SER A 176 14.69 -0.74 -2.19
N LYS A 177 15.91 -1.29 -2.20
CA LYS A 177 16.26 -2.55 -1.54
C LYS A 177 16.65 -2.40 -0.06
N CYS A 178 17.03 -1.19 0.36
CA CYS A 178 17.44 -0.86 1.72
C CYS A 178 16.81 0.46 2.17
N MET A 179 16.69 0.66 3.48
CA MET A 179 16.03 1.83 4.05
C MET A 179 16.72 3.14 3.66
N ASN A 180 18.06 3.18 3.62
CA ASN A 180 18.80 4.38 3.20
C ASN A 180 18.58 4.70 1.71
N GLY A 181 18.57 3.69 0.85
CA GLY A 181 18.22 3.88 -0.56
C GLY A 181 16.76 4.32 -0.74
N ALA A 182 15.85 3.83 0.11
CA ALA A 182 14.44 4.23 0.08
C ALA A 182 14.27 5.69 0.50
N TRP A 183 15.00 6.12 1.52
CA TRP A 183 15.04 7.50 1.98
C TRP A 183 15.60 8.44 0.90
N ASN A 184 16.73 8.09 0.28
CA ASN A 184 17.35 8.90 -0.77
C ASN A 184 16.47 9.00 -2.02
N ASN A 185 15.76 7.93 -2.37
CA ASN A 185 14.78 8.00 -3.45
C ASN A 185 13.60 8.89 -3.08
N ALA A 186 13.12 8.80 -1.83
CA ALA A 186 12.05 9.68 -1.36
C ALA A 186 12.46 11.17 -1.36
N THR A 187 13.71 11.52 -1.01
CA THR A 187 14.20 12.91 -1.13
C THR A 187 14.27 13.36 -2.60
N ASN A 188 14.80 12.50 -3.49
CA ASN A 188 14.92 12.83 -4.91
C ASN A 188 13.56 12.92 -5.63
N GLU A 189 12.60 12.10 -5.24
CA GLU A 189 11.24 12.09 -5.79
C GLU A 189 10.36 13.21 -5.18
N GLY A 190 10.96 14.12 -4.41
CA GLY A 190 10.27 15.20 -3.73
C GLY A 190 9.21 14.70 -2.75
N MET A 191 9.36 13.49 -2.20
CA MET A 191 8.54 12.92 -1.12
C MET A 191 9.00 13.37 0.27
N ILE A 192 10.24 13.84 0.38
CA ILE A 192 10.81 14.55 1.53
C ILE A 192 11.31 15.91 1.00
N GLU A 193 11.02 17.01 1.68
CA GLU A 193 11.62 18.30 1.33
C GLU A 193 13.11 18.27 1.67
N LYS A 194 13.97 18.72 0.74
CA LYS A 194 15.36 19.01 1.07
C LYS A 194 15.34 20.27 1.95
N GLU A 195 15.67 20.16 3.23
CA GLU A 195 16.23 21.31 3.92
C GLU A 195 17.50 21.66 3.14
N ASN A 196 17.46 22.77 2.40
CA ASN A 196 18.66 23.29 1.77
C ASN A 196 19.58 23.80 2.87
N ASP A 197 20.86 23.40 2.79
CA ASP A 197 22.03 24.10 3.33
C ASP A 197 22.01 25.58 2.89
N ALA A 198 21.23 26.39 3.56
CA ALA A 198 21.20 27.83 3.38
C ALA A 198 21.10 28.49 4.75
N ASP A 199 22.17 28.34 5.55
CA ASP A 199 22.66 29.38 6.46
C ASP A 199 24.08 29.04 6.95
N ILE A 200 25.03 29.00 6.01
CA ILE A 200 26.43 29.35 6.30
C ILE A 200 26.85 30.43 5.30
N LYS A 201 26.22 31.60 5.41
CA LYS A 201 26.91 32.87 5.20
C LYS A 201 26.95 33.47 6.61
N GLY A 202 28.01 33.24 7.39
CA GLY A 202 29.21 34.03 7.17
C GLY A 202 28.88 35.48 7.48
N ASP A 203 28.63 35.78 8.76
CA ASP A 203 28.64 37.16 9.26
C ASP A 203 30.05 37.71 9.05
N VAL A 204 30.24 38.32 7.89
CA VAL A 204 31.36 39.20 7.61
C VAL A 204 30.72 40.56 7.30
N TYR A 205 30.64 41.42 8.31
CA TYR A 205 31.31 42.72 8.35
C TYR A 205 30.68 43.66 9.39
N ASN A 206 31.58 44.18 10.24
CA ASN A 206 31.56 45.39 11.07
C ASN A 206 30.74 45.39 12.37
#